data_AF-I7ZZS5-F1
#
_entry.id   AF-I7ZZS5-F1
#
_cell.length_a   1.000
_cell.length_b   1.000
_cell.length_c   1.000
_cell.angle_alpha   90.00
_cell.angle_beta   90.00
_cell.angle_gamma   90.00
#
_symmetry.space_group_name_H-M   'P 1'
#
loop_
_entity.id
_entity.type
_entity.pdbx_description
1 polymer ?
#
loop_
_entity_poly.entity_id
_entity_poly.type
_entity_poly.pdbx_seq_one_letter_code
_entity_poly.pdbx_strand_id
1 'polypeptide(L)'
;MAPISMSKDRPSPQESFTQMADKDLESIGRHCQFEYCNQLDFLPFRCESCRGTFCLDHRTETSHKCPKAGEWARRRNAQNASPDTSLPTQKPTIYNSDQCAHLDCKTLINTMKDPGVRCPNCNRQYCLKHRLREEHDCAKITPLGGRPAAAGANANETLRSMFARVRTWGKEKSHAATQSLTPTPKPNSPAARAVQLNTLKKSAKGDANVPADKRLYLHVVGTSDTQRVDPPNGDFYFDSRWKVGRVLDDAARRLRVENVNNRADEKERLRIFHVESGEFLEFSDAIGAGKVQSGHTIVLMRGAGVMLGK
;
A
#
# COMPACT_ATOMS: atom_id res chain seq x y z
N MET A 1 -73.62 11.31 -38.69
CA MET A 1 -72.46 10.52 -38.22
C MET A 1 -71.25 11.43 -38.22
N ALA A 2 -70.75 11.81 -37.04
CA ALA A 2 -69.53 12.58 -36.88
C ALA A 2 -68.38 11.63 -36.49
N PRO A 3 -67.21 11.67 -37.15
CA PRO A 3 -66.03 10.99 -36.64
C PRO A 3 -65.03 11.97 -36.02
N ILE A 4 -65.04 11.99 -34.69
CA ILE A 4 -63.93 11.88 -33.74
C ILE A 4 -62.53 12.25 -34.28
N SER A 5 -61.99 13.37 -33.77
CA SER A 5 -60.57 13.73 -33.79
C SER A 5 -59.72 12.79 -32.94
N MET A 6 -58.59 12.33 -33.51
CA MET A 6 -57.53 11.62 -32.78
C MET A 6 -56.25 12.46 -32.83
N SER A 7 -55.93 13.11 -31.71
CA SER A 7 -54.66 13.80 -31.49
C SER A 7 -53.52 12.78 -31.45
N LYS A 8 -52.52 12.96 -32.31
CA LYS A 8 -51.29 12.15 -32.30
C LYS A 8 -50.15 13.02 -31.78
N ASP A 9 -50.05 13.11 -30.46
CA ASP A 9 -48.87 13.61 -29.77
C ASP A 9 -47.68 12.72 -30.13
N ARG A 10 -46.71 13.27 -30.86
CA ARG A 10 -45.36 12.70 -30.99
C ARG A 10 -44.46 13.42 -29.99
N PRO A 11 -43.76 12.72 -29.09
CA PRO A 11 -42.76 13.36 -28.24
C PRO A 11 -41.61 13.86 -29.12
N SER A 12 -41.22 15.12 -28.93
CA SER A 12 -40.06 15.73 -29.58
C SER A 12 -38.78 14.97 -29.20
N PRO A 13 -37.80 14.82 -30.11
CA PRO A 13 -36.53 14.22 -29.76
C PRO A 13 -35.81 15.14 -28.78
N GLN A 14 -35.43 14.61 -27.62
CA GLN A 14 -34.46 15.25 -26.75
C GLN A 14 -33.11 15.22 -27.48
N GLU A 15 -32.81 16.28 -28.23
CA GLU A 15 -31.49 16.45 -28.84
C GLU A 15 -30.45 16.56 -27.72
N SER A 16 -29.68 15.49 -27.54
CA SER A 16 -28.48 15.48 -26.72
C SER A 16 -27.45 16.45 -27.33
N PHE A 17 -26.99 17.42 -26.55
CA PHE A 17 -26.13 18.54 -26.97
C PHE A 17 -24.68 18.15 -27.38
N THR A 18 -24.40 16.87 -27.63
CA THR A 18 -23.06 16.38 -27.99
C THR A 18 -22.91 15.99 -29.47
N GLN A 19 -23.95 16.19 -30.30
CA GLN A 19 -23.88 15.87 -31.72
C GLN A 19 -23.41 17.10 -32.50
N MET A 20 -22.17 17.05 -32.99
CA MET A 20 -21.65 18.07 -33.92
C MET A 20 -22.16 17.77 -35.33
N ALA A 21 -22.72 18.78 -36.01
CA ALA A 21 -23.09 18.68 -37.41
C ALA A 21 -21.85 18.96 -38.28
N ASP A 22 -21.46 17.96 -39.06
CA ASP A 22 -20.11 17.78 -39.60
C ASP A 22 -19.90 18.38 -41.01
N LYS A 23 -20.39 19.61 -41.32
CA LYS A 23 -20.22 20.10 -42.72
C LYS A 23 -20.09 21.57 -43.06
N ASP A 24 -20.09 22.52 -42.12
CA ASP A 24 -19.72 23.90 -42.50
C ASP A 24 -19.28 24.72 -41.29
N LEU A 25 -18.13 25.41 -41.36
CA LEU A 25 -17.57 26.16 -40.22
C LEU A 25 -18.54 27.25 -39.74
N GLU A 26 -19.30 27.86 -40.65
CA GLU A 26 -20.34 28.86 -40.35
C GLU A 26 -21.65 28.25 -39.84
N SER A 27 -21.86 26.94 -40.00
CA SER A 27 -23.02 26.20 -39.47
C SER A 27 -22.81 25.64 -38.05
N ILE A 28 -21.58 25.74 -37.51
CA ILE A 28 -21.25 25.26 -36.16
C ILE A 28 -21.70 26.26 -35.08
N GLY A 29 -21.64 27.56 -35.39
CA GLY A 29 -21.99 28.63 -34.46
C GLY A 29 -23.50 28.89 -34.36
N ARG A 30 -23.92 29.58 -33.29
CA ARG A 30 -25.28 30.11 -33.14
C ARG A 30 -25.23 31.62 -32.95
N HIS A 31 -26.20 32.30 -33.56
CA HIS A 31 -26.33 33.74 -33.44
C HIS A 31 -26.94 34.12 -32.09
N CYS A 32 -26.46 35.21 -31.51
CA CYS A 32 -27.02 35.79 -30.31
C CYS A 32 -28.46 36.29 -30.55
N GLN A 33 -29.43 35.80 -29.78
CA GLN A 33 -30.84 36.17 -29.89
C GLN A 33 -31.18 37.53 -29.25
N PHE A 34 -30.18 38.30 -28.84
CA PHE A 34 -30.40 39.67 -28.39
C PHE A 34 -30.56 40.59 -29.60
N GLU A 35 -31.67 41.35 -29.63
CA GLU A 35 -32.15 42.19 -30.75
C GLU A 35 -31.05 43.01 -31.46
N TYR A 36 -30.05 43.49 -30.71
CA TYR A 36 -29.02 44.40 -31.23
C TYR A 36 -27.63 43.78 -31.41
N CYS A 37 -27.47 42.48 -31.12
CA CYS A 37 -26.15 41.83 -31.17
C CYS A 37 -26.01 40.94 -32.41
N ASN A 38 -26.91 39.98 -32.59
CA ASN A 38 -26.90 38.96 -33.65
C ASN A 38 -25.51 38.38 -34.02
N GLN A 39 -24.56 38.39 -33.08
CA GLN A 39 -23.20 37.92 -33.31
C GLN A 39 -23.18 36.39 -33.35
N LEU A 40 -22.48 35.82 -34.33
CA LEU A 40 -22.18 34.38 -34.39
C LEU A 40 -21.16 34.01 -33.32
N ASP A 41 -21.58 33.18 -32.37
CA ASP A 41 -20.71 32.62 -31.34
C ASP A 41 -20.61 31.10 -31.53
N PHE A 42 -19.39 30.58 -31.50
CA PHE A 42 -19.10 29.15 -31.62
C PHE A 42 -19.33 28.40 -30.29
N LEU A 43 -19.45 29.13 -29.16
CA LEU A 43 -19.84 28.61 -27.86
C LEU A 43 -21.17 29.26 -27.39
N PRO A 44 -22.32 28.79 -27.90
CA PRO A 44 -23.61 29.34 -27.51
C PRO A 44 -23.92 29.16 -26.02
N PHE A 45 -24.26 30.25 -25.33
CA PHE A 45 -24.77 30.21 -23.96
C PHE A 45 -26.29 30.19 -23.96
N ARG A 46 -26.91 29.18 -23.34
CA ARG A 46 -28.36 29.13 -23.18
C ARG A 46 -28.78 29.70 -21.83
N CYS A 47 -29.69 30.67 -21.81
CA CYS A 47 -30.26 31.18 -20.57
C CYS A 47 -31.26 30.16 -19.99
N GLU A 48 -31.07 29.70 -18.75
CA GLU A 48 -31.96 28.71 -18.13
C GLU A 48 -33.36 29.26 -17.79
N SER A 49 -33.49 30.59 -17.73
CA SER A 49 -34.75 31.29 -17.48
C SER A 49 -35.60 31.45 -18.75
N CYS A 50 -35.08 32.05 -19.81
CA CYS A 50 -35.84 32.26 -21.07
C CYS A 50 -35.61 31.19 -22.15
N ARG A 51 -34.64 30.29 -21.96
CA ARG A 51 -34.20 29.24 -22.90
C ARG A 51 -33.63 29.72 -24.23
N GLY A 52 -33.42 31.03 -24.37
CA GLY A 52 -32.76 31.64 -25.53
C GLY A 52 -31.25 31.43 -25.55
N THR A 53 -30.65 31.60 -26.72
CA THR A 53 -29.21 31.42 -26.99
C THR A 53 -28.54 32.77 -27.21
N PHE A 54 -27.44 33.02 -26.49
CA PHE A 54 -26.73 34.29 -26.48
C PHE A 54 -25.21 34.08 -26.58
N CYS A 55 -24.49 35.11 -27.02
CA CYS A 55 -23.03 35.13 -27.03
C CYS A 55 -22.44 35.38 -25.64
N LEU A 56 -21.11 35.32 -25.52
CA LEU A 56 -20.37 35.55 -24.27
C LEU A 56 -20.80 36.82 -23.50
N ASP A 57 -20.98 37.95 -24.21
CA ASP A 57 -21.33 39.24 -23.60
C ASP A 57 -22.79 39.31 -23.12
N HIS A 58 -23.67 38.52 -23.75
CA HIS A 58 -25.11 38.50 -23.49
C HIS A 58 -25.58 37.29 -22.67
N ARG A 59 -24.64 36.50 -22.11
CA ARG A 59 -24.94 35.24 -21.39
C ARG A 59 -25.75 35.41 -20.10
N THR A 60 -25.69 36.56 -19.44
CA THR A 60 -26.36 36.81 -18.15
C THR A 60 -27.77 37.34 -18.36
N GLU A 61 -28.67 37.10 -17.40
CA GLU A 61 -30.06 37.59 -17.47
C GLU A 61 -30.17 39.11 -17.60
N THR A 62 -29.20 39.84 -17.03
CA THR A 62 -29.13 41.30 -17.11
C THR A 62 -28.65 41.78 -18.48
N SER A 63 -27.66 41.10 -19.08
CA SER A 63 -27.08 41.54 -20.35
C SER A 63 -28.04 41.44 -21.52
N HIS A 64 -28.84 40.37 -21.64
CA HIS A 64 -29.82 40.22 -22.73
C HIS A 64 -31.23 40.71 -22.38
N LYS A 65 -31.41 41.39 -21.23
CA LYS A 65 -32.72 41.84 -20.72
C LYS A 65 -33.75 40.70 -20.71
N CYS A 66 -33.46 39.65 -19.93
CA CYS A 66 -34.23 38.41 -19.93
C CYS A 66 -35.73 38.65 -19.67
N PRO A 67 -36.63 38.16 -20.54
CA PRO A 67 -38.08 38.31 -20.35
C PRO A 67 -38.59 37.50 -19.16
N LYS A 68 -37.82 36.50 -18.70
CA LYS A 68 -38.17 35.55 -17.65
C LYS A 68 -37.17 35.57 -16.49
N ALA A 69 -36.57 36.73 -16.21
CA ALA A 69 -35.54 36.87 -15.19
C ALA A 69 -35.96 36.22 -13.85
N GLY A 70 -35.06 35.45 -13.25
CA GLY A 70 -35.31 34.74 -11.99
C GLY A 70 -36.25 33.53 -12.05
N GLU A 71 -36.79 33.12 -13.21
CA GLU A 71 -37.54 31.85 -13.32
C GLU A 71 -36.66 30.64 -12.96
N TRP A 72 -35.40 30.62 -13.38
CA TRP A 72 -34.44 29.57 -13.01
C TRP A 72 -34.25 29.46 -11.48
N ALA A 73 -34.04 30.60 -10.81
CA ALA A 73 -33.82 30.64 -9.37
C ALA A 73 -35.05 30.13 -8.60
N ARG A 74 -36.27 30.53 -9.02
CA ARG A 74 -37.53 30.06 -8.44
C ARG A 74 -37.73 28.56 -8.63
N ARG A 75 -37.46 28.02 -9.83
CA ARG A 75 -37.57 26.59 -10.13
C ARG A 75 -36.61 25.77 -9.26
N ARG A 76 -35.36 26.21 -9.13
CA ARG A 76 -34.34 25.51 -8.33
C ARG A 76 -34.68 25.51 -6.85
N ASN A 77 -35.21 26.62 -6.34
CA ASN A 77 -35.64 26.71 -4.94
C ASN A 77 -36.83 25.80 -4.64
N ALA A 78 -37.79 25.70 -5.57
CA ALA A 78 -38.91 24.76 -5.47
C ALA A 78 -38.45 23.29 -5.49
N GLN A 79 -37.45 22.95 -6.32
CA GLN A 79 -36.87 21.61 -6.35
C GLN A 79 -36.15 21.25 -5.04
N ASN A 80 -35.38 22.18 -4.48
CA ASN A 80 -34.69 21.97 -3.20
C ASN A 80 -35.63 21.92 -1.98
N ALA A 81 -36.87 22.40 -2.11
CA ALA A 81 -37.89 22.36 -1.06
C ALA A 81 -38.69 21.04 -1.03
N SER A 82 -38.40 20.08 -1.93
CA SER A 82 -39.04 18.77 -1.95
C SER A 82 -38.51 17.90 -0.79
N PRO A 83 -39.34 17.44 0.16
CA PRO A 83 -38.88 16.77 1.38
C PRO A 83 -38.58 15.28 1.22
N ASP A 84 -38.70 14.73 0.02
CA ASP A 84 -38.67 13.28 -0.20
C ASP A 84 -37.57 12.93 -1.21
N THR A 85 -36.38 12.56 -0.71
CA THR A 85 -35.23 11.85 -1.36
C THR A 85 -33.86 12.30 -0.81
N SER A 86 -33.75 13.34 0.03
CA SER A 86 -32.46 13.64 0.67
C SER A 86 -32.28 12.77 1.93
N LEU A 87 -31.65 11.60 1.74
CA LEU A 87 -30.99 10.91 2.86
C LEU A 87 -30.16 11.96 3.63
N PRO A 88 -30.23 11.98 4.97
CA PRO A 88 -29.53 12.98 5.75
C PRO A 88 -28.07 12.93 5.33
N THR A 89 -27.56 14.06 4.81
CA THR A 89 -26.13 14.24 4.53
C THR A 89 -25.44 14.25 5.88
N GLN A 90 -25.21 13.07 6.45
CA GLN A 90 -24.36 12.91 7.61
C GLN A 90 -23.00 13.45 7.18
N LYS A 91 -22.53 14.43 7.95
CA LYS A 91 -21.20 15.01 7.72
C LYS A 91 -20.21 13.84 7.71
N PRO A 92 -19.40 13.68 6.65
CA PRO A 92 -18.51 12.53 6.55
C PRO A 92 -17.57 12.56 7.74
N THR A 93 -17.71 11.55 8.60
CA THR A 93 -16.84 11.32 9.75
C THR A 93 -15.91 10.16 9.42
N ILE A 94 -14.82 10.03 10.17
CA ILE A 94 -13.85 8.93 10.06
C ILE A 94 -14.53 7.54 10.10
N TYR A 95 -15.72 7.44 10.68
CA TYR A 95 -16.48 6.19 10.80
C TYR A 95 -17.44 5.93 9.63
N ASN A 96 -17.81 6.95 8.87
CA ASN A 96 -18.81 6.85 7.80
C ASN A 96 -18.19 6.94 6.38
N SER A 97 -16.94 7.41 6.27
CA SER A 97 -16.22 7.51 5.00
C SER A 97 -14.89 6.78 5.04
N ASP A 98 -14.52 6.18 3.92
CA ASP A 98 -13.20 5.58 3.73
C ASP A 98 -12.11 6.66 3.72
N GLN A 99 -10.89 6.29 4.12
CA GLN A 99 -9.72 7.16 4.01
C GLN A 99 -8.86 6.73 2.81
N CYS A 100 -8.15 7.70 2.23
CA CYS A 100 -7.17 7.42 1.19
C CYS A 100 -6.15 6.37 1.66
N ALA A 101 -5.86 5.39 0.81
CA ALA A 101 -4.96 4.29 1.15
C ALA A 101 -3.46 4.67 1.12
N HIS A 102 -3.11 5.92 0.85
CA HIS A 102 -1.74 6.43 0.91
C HIS A 102 -1.34 6.70 2.37
N LEU A 103 -0.16 6.24 2.79
CA LEU A 103 0.27 6.25 4.20
C LEU A 103 0.32 7.66 4.81
N ASP A 104 0.73 8.65 4.00
CA ASP A 104 0.84 10.04 4.46
C ASP A 104 -0.45 10.85 4.26
N CYS A 105 -1.48 10.25 3.65
CA CYS A 105 -2.70 10.96 3.28
C CYS A 105 -3.89 10.55 4.14
N LYS A 106 -4.42 11.51 4.90
CA LYS A 106 -5.61 11.32 5.76
C LYS A 106 -6.89 11.88 5.14
N THR A 107 -6.91 12.11 3.83
CA THR A 107 -8.12 12.63 3.16
C THR A 107 -9.22 11.58 3.17
N LEU A 108 -10.42 12.00 3.57
CA LEU A 108 -11.63 11.18 3.49
C LEU A 108 -12.08 11.13 2.03
N ILE A 109 -12.18 9.92 1.49
CA ILE A 109 -12.61 9.64 0.13
C ILE A 109 -14.09 9.25 0.13
N ASN A 110 -14.72 9.28 -1.05
CA ASN A 110 -16.17 9.09 -1.22
C ASN A 110 -17.00 10.22 -0.57
N THR A 111 -16.43 11.42 -0.54
CA THR A 111 -17.16 12.64 -0.18
C THR A 111 -17.48 13.45 -1.43
N MET A 112 -18.47 14.34 -1.36
CA MET A 112 -18.86 15.21 -2.49
C MET A 112 -17.71 16.09 -3.00
N LYS A 113 -16.72 16.38 -2.14
CA LYS A 113 -15.56 17.21 -2.49
C LYS A 113 -14.37 16.38 -2.99
N ASP A 114 -14.21 15.18 -2.46
CA ASP A 114 -13.11 14.26 -2.78
C ASP A 114 -13.67 12.88 -3.19
N PRO A 115 -14.05 12.70 -4.47
CA PRO A 115 -14.41 11.38 -4.98
C PRO A 115 -13.20 10.43 -4.94
N GLY A 116 -13.44 9.18 -4.49
CA GLY A 116 -12.41 8.15 -4.45
C GLY A 116 -12.16 7.54 -5.82
N VAL A 117 -10.89 7.35 -6.19
CA VAL A 117 -10.47 6.67 -7.42
C VAL A 117 -9.82 5.33 -7.06
N ARG A 118 -10.26 4.24 -7.72
CA ARG A 118 -9.68 2.90 -7.52
C ARG A 118 -8.51 2.70 -8.47
N CYS A 119 -7.36 2.31 -7.93
CA CYS A 119 -6.22 1.93 -8.76
C CYS A 119 -6.42 0.51 -9.32
N PRO A 120 -6.27 0.28 -10.65
CA PRO A 120 -6.51 -1.03 -11.27
C PRO A 120 -5.43 -2.08 -10.96
N ASN A 121 -4.25 -1.68 -10.46
CA ASN A 121 -3.15 -2.60 -10.18
C ASN A 121 -3.16 -3.10 -8.72
N CYS A 122 -3.40 -2.22 -7.75
CA CYS A 122 -3.42 -2.58 -6.33
C CYS A 122 -4.83 -2.68 -5.72
N ASN A 123 -5.89 -2.33 -6.48
CA ASN A 123 -7.30 -2.36 -6.07
C ASN A 123 -7.64 -1.52 -4.82
N ARG A 124 -6.78 -0.57 -4.45
CA ARG A 124 -7.02 0.35 -3.33
C ARG A 124 -7.65 1.66 -3.81
N GLN A 125 -8.36 2.32 -2.91
CA GLN A 125 -9.01 3.61 -3.16
C GLN A 125 -8.09 4.76 -2.71
N TYR A 126 -7.95 5.77 -3.56
CA TYR A 126 -7.13 6.96 -3.32
C TYR A 126 -7.93 8.24 -3.58
N CYS A 127 -7.50 9.36 -3.02
CA CYS A 127 -8.06 10.68 -3.35
C CYS A 127 -7.56 11.17 -4.72
N LEU A 128 -8.11 12.29 -5.21
CA LEU A 128 -7.76 12.82 -6.54
C LEU A 128 -6.29 13.20 -6.69
N LYS A 129 -5.62 13.56 -5.59
CA LYS A 129 -4.19 13.80 -5.57
C LYS A 129 -3.48 12.47 -5.85
N HIS A 130 -3.57 11.52 -4.93
CA HIS A 130 -2.91 10.22 -5.04
C HIS A 130 -3.54 9.21 -6.03
N ARG A 131 -4.31 9.68 -7.02
CA ARG A 131 -4.95 8.80 -8.02
C ARG A 131 -3.94 8.14 -8.96
N LEU A 132 -2.80 8.80 -9.18
CA LEU A 132 -1.79 8.36 -10.13
C LEU A 132 -0.82 7.37 -9.47
N ARG A 133 -0.33 6.41 -10.26
CA ARG A 133 0.55 5.33 -9.80
C ARG A 133 1.91 5.81 -9.26
N GLU A 134 2.34 7.01 -9.64
CA GLU A 134 3.58 7.61 -9.15
C GLU A 134 3.42 8.20 -7.75
N GLU A 135 2.20 8.59 -7.40
CA GLU A 135 1.87 9.22 -6.13
C GLU A 135 1.49 8.21 -5.04
N HIS A 136 1.47 6.92 -5.35
CA HIS A 136 1.33 5.87 -4.36
C HIS A 136 2.23 4.69 -4.73
N ASP A 137 2.92 4.10 -3.74
CA ASP A 137 3.83 2.95 -3.90
C ASP A 137 3.08 1.67 -4.35
N CYS A 138 2.47 1.68 -5.54
CA CYS A 138 1.60 0.66 -6.07
C CYS A 138 2.29 -0.71 -6.16
N ALA A 139 3.60 -0.72 -6.39
CA ALA A 139 4.42 -1.91 -6.48
C ALA A 139 4.70 -2.59 -5.13
N LYS A 140 4.66 -1.86 -4.01
CA LYS A 140 4.97 -2.41 -2.68
C LYS A 140 3.74 -2.91 -1.92
N ILE A 141 2.55 -2.73 -2.50
CA ILE A 141 1.28 -2.99 -1.81
C ILE A 141 0.58 -4.21 -2.42
N THR A 142 0.33 -5.23 -1.61
CA THR A 142 -0.41 -6.43 -2.04
C THR A 142 -1.83 -6.05 -2.49
N PRO A 143 -2.27 -6.49 -3.69
CA PRO A 143 -3.60 -6.16 -4.18
C PRO A 143 -4.69 -6.80 -3.31
N LEU A 144 -5.67 -6.00 -2.88
CA LEU A 144 -6.84 -6.52 -2.19
C LEU A 144 -7.77 -7.22 -3.21
N GLY A 145 -8.16 -8.47 -2.92
CA GLY A 145 -9.25 -9.17 -3.63
C GLY A 145 -8.89 -9.84 -4.96
N GLY A 146 -7.61 -9.87 -5.36
CA GLY A 146 -7.20 -10.64 -6.53
C GLY A 146 -7.17 -12.13 -6.22
N ARG A 147 -8.07 -12.92 -6.82
CA ARG A 147 -7.82 -14.37 -6.99
C ARG A 147 -6.46 -14.49 -7.68
N PRO A 148 -5.49 -15.27 -7.14
CA PRO A 148 -4.23 -15.47 -7.86
C PRO A 148 -4.57 -16.10 -9.20
N ALA A 149 -4.26 -15.39 -10.28
CA ALA A 149 -4.34 -15.94 -11.62
C ALA A 149 -3.45 -17.21 -11.63
N ALA A 150 -4.06 -18.31 -12.04
CA ALA A 150 -3.46 -19.62 -12.10
C ALA A 150 -2.15 -19.58 -12.90
N ALA A 151 -1.03 -19.82 -12.22
CA ALA A 151 0.20 -20.26 -12.83
C ALA A 151 0.83 -21.33 -11.91
N GLY A 152 0.71 -22.60 -12.32
CA GLY A 152 1.51 -23.72 -11.83
C GLY A 152 1.04 -24.35 -10.51
N ALA A 153 0.12 -25.31 -10.61
CA ALA A 153 -0.18 -26.23 -9.52
C ALA A 153 1.06 -27.08 -9.15
N ASN A 154 1.38 -27.16 -7.85
CA ASN A 154 2.29 -28.16 -7.29
C ASN A 154 1.56 -28.97 -6.21
N ALA A 155 1.52 -30.29 -6.38
CA ALA A 155 0.67 -31.27 -5.68
C ALA A 155 0.92 -31.46 -4.16
N ASN A 156 1.71 -30.59 -3.51
CA ASN A 156 1.99 -30.66 -2.07
C ASN A 156 1.09 -29.76 -1.21
N GLU A 157 0.16 -29.03 -1.81
CA GLU A 157 -0.70 -28.06 -1.08
C GLU A 157 -2.05 -28.66 -0.63
N THR A 158 -2.47 -29.77 -1.22
CA THR A 158 -3.71 -30.51 -0.88
C THR A 158 -3.67 -31.19 0.48
N LEU A 159 -2.48 -31.54 1.00
CA LEU A 159 -2.35 -32.07 2.37
C LEU A 159 -2.49 -30.98 3.44
N ARG A 160 -2.10 -29.72 3.15
CA ARG A 160 -2.19 -28.60 4.11
C ARG A 160 -3.60 -28.05 4.26
N SER A 161 -4.42 -28.11 3.21
CA SER A 161 -5.81 -27.66 3.25
C SER A 161 -6.74 -28.62 4.00
N MET A 162 -6.37 -29.90 4.14
CA MET A 162 -7.13 -30.89 4.91
C MET A 162 -6.92 -30.76 6.43
N PHE A 163 -5.73 -30.38 6.90
CA PHE A 163 -5.49 -30.13 8.33
C PHE A 163 -6.03 -28.77 8.83
N ALA A 164 -6.37 -27.83 7.93
CA ALA A 164 -6.96 -26.54 8.29
C ALA A 164 -8.45 -26.67 8.70
N ARG A 165 -9.19 -27.60 8.11
CA ARG A 165 -10.61 -27.85 8.41
C ARG A 165 -10.85 -28.55 9.76
N VAL A 166 -9.83 -29.19 10.35
CA VAL A 166 -9.93 -29.84 11.66
C VAL A 166 -9.76 -28.84 12.82
N ARG A 167 -9.11 -27.69 12.60
CA ARG A 167 -9.01 -26.63 13.62
C ARG A 167 -10.24 -25.74 13.74
N THR A 168 -11.14 -25.76 12.76
CA THR A 168 -12.30 -24.86 12.72
C THR A 168 -13.51 -25.38 13.51
N TRP A 169 -13.48 -26.61 14.03
CA TRP A 169 -14.57 -27.15 14.87
C TRP A 169 -14.41 -26.80 16.37
N GLY A 170 -13.25 -26.33 16.82
CA GLY A 170 -12.95 -26.13 18.25
C GLY A 170 -13.27 -24.75 18.83
N LYS A 171 -13.90 -23.84 18.07
CA LYS A 171 -14.03 -22.42 18.45
C LYS A 171 -15.46 -21.88 18.33
N GLU A 172 -16.43 -22.64 18.82
CA GLU A 172 -17.79 -22.14 19.06
C GLU A 172 -18.10 -22.14 20.57
N LYS A 173 -17.42 -21.27 21.32
CA LYS A 173 -17.83 -20.79 22.66
C LYS A 173 -16.92 -19.67 23.15
N SER A 174 -17.09 -18.48 22.58
CA SER A 174 -16.76 -17.21 23.25
C SER A 174 -17.24 -16.01 22.44
N HIS A 175 -18.56 -15.86 22.33
CA HIS A 175 -19.17 -14.56 22.13
C HIS A 175 -19.33 -13.91 23.50
N ALA A 176 -18.46 -12.95 23.83
CA ALA A 176 -18.72 -11.74 24.64
C ALA A 176 -17.39 -11.12 25.10
N ALA A 177 -17.36 -9.80 25.13
CA ALA A 177 -16.35 -8.92 25.74
C ALA A 177 -15.17 -8.45 24.83
N THR A 178 -15.36 -7.21 24.34
CA THR A 178 -14.41 -6.06 24.41
C THR A 178 -13.01 -6.15 23.79
N GLN A 179 -12.80 -5.27 22.80
CA GLN A 179 -11.59 -4.44 22.56
C GLN A 179 -10.19 -5.10 22.47
N SER A 180 -9.59 -5.03 21.28
CA SER A 180 -8.19 -4.58 20.99
C SER A 180 -7.77 -5.07 19.60
N LEU A 181 -7.64 -4.21 18.58
CA LEU A 181 -6.39 -3.51 18.24
C LEU A 181 -5.13 -4.31 18.62
N THR A 182 -4.59 -5.11 17.70
CA THR A 182 -3.15 -5.41 17.73
C THR A 182 -2.50 -4.96 16.41
N PRO A 183 -1.64 -3.92 16.45
CA PRO A 183 -0.94 -3.41 15.28
C PRO A 183 0.18 -4.36 14.85
N THR A 184 0.48 -4.38 13.54
CA THR A 184 1.69 -5.03 13.03
C THR A 184 2.91 -4.47 13.78
N PRO A 185 3.67 -5.31 14.48
CA PRO A 185 4.77 -4.83 15.29
C PRO A 185 5.85 -4.14 14.44
N LYS A 186 6.36 -3.00 14.94
CA LYS A 186 7.61 -2.39 14.46
C LYS A 186 8.73 -3.45 14.40
N PRO A 187 9.71 -3.35 13.48
CA PRO A 187 10.74 -4.38 13.26
C PRO A 187 11.59 -4.70 14.51
N ASN A 188 11.57 -3.84 15.53
CA ASN A 188 12.30 -4.02 16.78
C ASN A 188 11.43 -4.35 18.01
N SER A 189 10.16 -4.71 17.82
CA SER A 189 9.28 -5.11 18.92
C SER A 189 9.67 -6.48 19.53
N PRO A 190 9.33 -6.76 20.81
CA PRO A 190 9.57 -8.06 21.42
C PRO A 190 8.84 -9.20 20.68
N ALA A 191 7.66 -8.92 20.12
CA ALA A 191 6.90 -9.89 19.33
C ALA A 191 7.60 -10.24 18.00
N ALA A 192 8.22 -9.27 17.33
CA ALA A 192 8.97 -9.51 16.11
C ALA A 192 10.25 -10.35 16.36
N ARG A 193 10.96 -10.08 17.47
CA ARG A 193 12.13 -10.87 17.89
C ARG A 193 11.75 -12.33 18.19
N ALA A 194 10.59 -12.56 18.81
CA ALA A 194 10.09 -13.92 19.06
C ALA A 194 9.80 -14.68 17.75
N VAL A 195 9.26 -13.99 16.73
CA VAL A 195 9.02 -14.59 15.41
C VAL A 195 10.34 -14.90 14.69
N GLN A 196 11.31 -13.97 14.71
CA GLN A 196 12.65 -14.17 14.13
C GLN A 196 13.41 -15.33 14.79
N LEU A 197 13.30 -15.45 16.11
CA LEU A 197 13.86 -16.60 16.84
C LEU A 197 13.24 -17.93 16.41
N ASN A 198 11.93 -17.96 16.18
CA ASN A 198 11.24 -19.18 15.75
C ASN A 198 11.55 -19.55 14.30
N THR A 199 11.79 -18.56 13.42
CA THR A 199 12.28 -18.84 12.06
C THR A 199 13.73 -19.32 12.10
N LEU A 200 14.58 -18.68 12.90
CA LEU A 200 15.97 -19.06 13.01
C LEU A 200 16.14 -20.45 13.63
N LYS A 201 15.34 -20.83 14.63
CA LYS A 201 15.33 -22.22 15.15
C LYS A 201 14.99 -23.27 14.09
N LYS A 202 14.27 -22.89 13.02
CA LYS A 202 13.89 -23.79 11.92
C LYS A 202 14.96 -23.85 10.81
N SER A 203 15.63 -22.74 10.54
CA SER A 203 16.67 -22.66 9.49
C SER A 203 18.08 -22.97 10.00
N ALA A 204 18.32 -22.85 11.32
CA ALA A 204 19.65 -22.92 11.89
C ALA A 204 20.28 -24.30 11.74
N LYS A 205 21.51 -24.32 11.21
CA LYS A 205 22.34 -25.52 11.07
C LYS A 205 23.37 -25.56 12.21
N GLY A 206 23.72 -26.75 12.69
CA GLY A 206 24.56 -26.90 13.87
C GLY A 206 25.04 -28.32 14.09
N ASP A 207 25.89 -28.49 15.09
CA ASP A 207 26.37 -29.81 15.49
C ASP A 207 25.24 -30.55 16.24
N ALA A 208 24.96 -31.80 15.86
CA ALA A 208 23.93 -32.61 16.48
C ALA A 208 24.23 -32.91 17.97
N ASN A 209 25.51 -32.84 18.36
CA ASN A 209 25.98 -33.17 19.72
C ASN A 209 25.63 -32.11 20.78
N VAL A 210 25.13 -30.93 20.39
CA VAL A 210 24.78 -29.86 21.34
C VAL A 210 23.34 -30.08 21.83
N PRO A 211 23.10 -30.25 23.16
CA PRO A 211 21.76 -30.36 23.73
C PRO A 211 20.93 -29.11 23.46
N ALA A 212 19.63 -29.26 23.19
CA ALA A 212 18.74 -28.16 22.82
C ALA A 212 18.72 -26.99 23.83
N ASP A 213 18.90 -27.29 25.12
CA ASP A 213 18.93 -26.33 26.21
C ASP A 213 20.15 -25.39 26.18
N LYS A 214 21.25 -25.83 25.55
CA LYS A 214 22.50 -25.06 25.43
C LYS A 214 22.71 -24.47 24.03
N ARG A 215 21.73 -24.60 23.13
CA ARG A 215 21.82 -24.08 21.76
C ARG A 215 21.60 -22.58 21.76
N LEU A 216 22.66 -21.85 21.48
CA LEU A 216 22.62 -20.42 21.17
C LEU A 216 22.43 -20.25 19.66
N TYR A 217 21.37 -19.57 19.30
CA TYR A 217 20.82 -19.45 17.96
C TYR A 217 21.23 -18.09 17.37
N LEU A 218 22.09 -18.04 16.34
CA LEU A 218 22.70 -16.79 15.84
C LEU A 218 22.63 -16.65 14.32
N HIS A 219 22.46 -15.42 13.85
CA HIS A 219 22.66 -15.05 12.45
C HIS A 219 24.14 -14.75 12.22
N VAL A 220 24.76 -15.40 11.24
CA VAL A 220 26.20 -15.26 10.98
C VAL A 220 26.41 -14.72 9.57
N VAL A 221 27.15 -13.61 9.46
CA VAL A 221 27.52 -12.99 8.18
C VAL A 221 29.04 -13.03 8.04
N GLY A 222 29.54 -13.65 6.99
CA GLY A 222 30.96 -13.66 6.65
C GLY A 222 31.32 -12.51 5.73
N THR A 223 32.45 -11.87 5.97
CA THR A 223 33.10 -11.06 4.93
C THR A 223 33.81 -12.00 3.95
N SER A 224 33.51 -11.91 2.66
CA SER A 224 34.32 -12.58 1.65
C SER A 224 35.46 -11.65 1.24
N ASP A 225 36.68 -12.17 1.22
CA ASP A 225 37.88 -11.48 0.72
C ASP A 225 37.77 -11.09 -0.77
N THR A 226 36.85 -11.72 -1.49
CA THR A 226 36.44 -11.32 -2.83
C THR A 226 35.37 -10.23 -2.74
N GLN A 227 35.55 -9.11 -3.42
CA GLN A 227 34.54 -8.07 -3.69
C GLN A 227 33.30 -8.63 -4.44
N ARG A 228 32.57 -9.56 -3.84
CA ARG A 228 31.29 -10.06 -4.34
C ARG A 228 30.15 -9.31 -3.66
N VAL A 229 29.11 -9.07 -4.45
CA VAL A 229 28.01 -8.14 -4.17
C VAL A 229 27.10 -8.60 -3.01
N ASP A 230 27.20 -9.85 -2.56
CA ASP A 230 26.46 -10.38 -1.41
C ASP A 230 27.38 -11.16 -0.46
N PRO A 231 27.53 -10.72 0.82
CA PRO A 231 28.34 -11.44 1.79
C PRO A 231 27.69 -12.79 2.16
N PRO A 232 28.45 -13.90 2.27
CA PRO A 232 27.90 -15.18 2.66
C PRO A 232 27.28 -15.09 4.05
N ASN A 233 25.97 -15.32 4.15
CA ASN A 233 25.23 -15.32 5.40
C ASN A 233 24.53 -16.66 5.64
N GLY A 234 24.32 -16.98 6.92
CA GLY A 234 23.65 -18.21 7.30
C GLY A 234 23.21 -18.20 8.75
N ASP A 235 22.17 -18.98 9.01
CA ASP A 235 21.64 -19.18 10.36
C ASP A 235 22.29 -20.41 10.97
N PHE A 236 22.90 -20.26 12.15
CA PHE A 236 23.58 -21.34 12.83
C PHE A 236 23.24 -21.40 14.31
N TYR A 237 23.42 -22.58 14.90
CA TYR A 237 23.36 -22.75 16.34
C TYR A 237 24.67 -23.31 16.89
N PHE A 238 25.09 -22.79 18.05
CA PHE A 238 26.33 -23.13 18.75
C PHE A 238 26.05 -23.49 20.21
N ASP A 239 26.97 -24.19 20.87
CA ASP A 239 26.87 -24.43 22.32
C ASP A 239 27.28 -23.16 23.07
N SER A 240 26.48 -22.74 24.05
CA SER A 240 26.77 -21.57 24.89
C SER A 240 28.10 -21.65 25.64
N ARG A 241 28.64 -22.86 25.85
CA ARG A 241 29.92 -23.11 26.53
C ARG A 241 31.13 -23.02 25.60
N TRP A 242 30.94 -22.91 24.29
CA TRP A 242 32.06 -22.84 23.35
C TRP A 242 32.76 -21.48 23.46
N LYS A 243 34.09 -21.52 23.38
CA LYS A 243 34.92 -20.33 23.23
C LYS A 243 34.71 -19.70 21.86
N VAL A 244 34.83 -18.38 21.78
CA VAL A 244 34.68 -17.59 20.55
C VAL A 244 35.60 -18.12 19.44
N GLY A 245 36.83 -18.54 19.74
CA GLY A 245 37.73 -19.14 18.75
C GLY A 245 37.16 -20.39 18.08
N ARG A 246 36.59 -21.32 18.87
CA ARG A 246 35.96 -22.54 18.33
C ARG A 246 34.70 -22.23 17.52
N VAL A 247 33.92 -21.24 17.95
CA VAL A 247 32.74 -20.77 17.22
C VAL A 247 33.16 -20.15 15.87
N LEU A 248 34.25 -19.37 15.86
CA LEU A 248 34.80 -18.79 14.64
C LEU A 248 35.23 -19.87 13.64
N ASP A 249 35.96 -20.89 14.10
CA ASP A 249 36.40 -22.01 13.26
C ASP A 249 35.23 -22.74 12.60
N ASP A 250 34.19 -23.05 13.37
CA ASP A 250 33.01 -23.76 12.88
C ASP A 250 32.16 -22.89 11.95
N ALA A 251 31.97 -21.60 12.29
CA ALA A 251 31.27 -20.62 11.45
C ALA A 251 31.99 -20.41 10.12
N ALA A 252 33.31 -20.22 10.14
CA ALA A 252 34.13 -20.03 8.94
C ALA A 252 34.08 -21.25 8.03
N ARG A 253 34.20 -22.47 8.58
CA ARG A 253 34.07 -23.73 7.82
C ARG A 253 32.72 -23.84 7.11
N ARG A 254 31.63 -23.43 7.76
CA ARG A 254 30.26 -23.53 7.22
C ARG A 254 29.92 -22.45 6.20
N LEU A 255 30.44 -21.24 6.39
CA LEU A 255 30.34 -20.15 5.44
C LEU A 255 31.37 -20.26 4.29
N ARG A 256 32.23 -21.28 4.32
CA ARG A 256 33.35 -21.48 3.39
C ARG A 256 34.30 -20.27 3.35
N VAL A 257 34.47 -19.62 4.49
CA VAL A 257 35.47 -18.55 4.69
C VAL A 257 36.76 -19.21 5.15
N GLU A 258 37.89 -18.84 4.55
CA GLU A 258 39.19 -19.41 4.88
C GLU A 258 39.69 -18.83 6.22
N ASN A 259 39.85 -19.69 7.24
CA ASN A 259 40.42 -19.27 8.51
C ASN A 259 41.93 -19.55 8.57
N VAL A 260 42.74 -18.50 8.45
CA VAL A 260 44.20 -18.54 8.52
C VAL A 260 44.76 -18.05 9.86
N ASN A 261 43.93 -17.95 10.92
CA ASN A 261 44.33 -17.39 12.22
C ASN A 261 45.57 -18.06 12.86
N ASN A 262 45.85 -19.32 12.53
CA ASN A 262 46.99 -20.06 13.08
C ASN A 262 48.33 -19.79 12.35
N ARG A 263 48.30 -19.19 11.16
CA ARG A 263 49.50 -18.98 10.32
C ARG A 263 49.71 -17.52 9.93
N ALA A 264 48.71 -16.66 10.11
CA ALA A 264 48.71 -15.31 9.57
C ALA A 264 49.00 -14.22 10.62
N ASP A 265 49.55 -13.11 10.13
CA ASP A 265 49.77 -11.87 10.89
C ASP A 265 48.44 -11.25 11.35
N GLU A 266 48.49 -10.36 12.35
CA GLU A 266 47.29 -9.75 12.96
C GLU A 266 46.33 -9.05 11.97
N LYS A 267 46.86 -8.59 10.83
CA LYS A 267 46.13 -7.95 9.73
C LYS A 267 45.25 -8.90 8.93
N GLU A 268 45.51 -10.20 9.01
CA GLU A 268 44.77 -11.22 8.28
C GLU A 268 43.94 -12.10 9.21
N ARG A 269 44.01 -11.86 10.53
CA ARG A 269 43.22 -12.60 11.50
C ARG A 269 41.74 -12.25 11.39
N LEU A 270 40.91 -13.28 11.33
CA LEU A 270 39.46 -13.20 11.45
C LEU A 270 39.07 -12.97 12.91
N ARG A 271 38.17 -12.01 13.14
CA ARG A 271 37.54 -11.73 14.42
C ARG A 271 36.02 -11.71 14.27
N ILE A 272 35.32 -11.96 15.38
CA ILE A 272 33.86 -11.87 15.43
C ILE A 272 33.47 -10.50 16.00
N PHE A 273 32.65 -9.78 15.24
CA PHE A 273 32.00 -8.55 15.65
C PHE A 273 30.53 -8.82 15.97
N HIS A 274 30.06 -8.36 17.11
CA HIS A 274 28.68 -8.51 17.52
C HIS A 274 27.91 -7.21 17.24
N VAL A 275 26.88 -7.28 16.40
CA VAL A 275 26.18 -6.08 15.89
C VAL A 275 25.39 -5.38 17.00
N GLU A 276 24.82 -6.13 17.94
CA GLU A 276 23.97 -5.60 18.99
C GLU A 276 24.76 -4.95 20.14
N SER A 277 25.96 -5.45 20.47
CA SER A 277 26.83 -4.79 21.46
C SER A 277 27.78 -3.76 20.85
N GLY A 278 28.03 -3.83 19.54
CA GLY A 278 28.99 -2.96 18.87
C GLY A 278 30.45 -3.25 19.24
N GLU A 279 30.73 -4.42 19.81
CA GLU A 279 32.05 -4.80 20.31
C GLU A 279 32.58 -6.06 19.60
N PHE A 280 33.91 -6.19 19.58
CA PHE A 280 34.57 -7.42 19.15
C PHE A 280 34.63 -8.41 20.30
N LEU A 281 34.29 -9.66 20.00
CA LEU A 281 34.40 -10.74 20.97
C LEU A 281 35.85 -11.25 21.04
N GLU A 282 36.37 -11.37 22.25
CA GLU A 282 37.70 -11.93 22.48
C GLU A 282 37.69 -13.46 22.33
N PHE A 283 38.75 -14.03 21.76
CA PHE A 283 38.86 -15.48 21.54
C PHE A 283 38.77 -16.33 22.82
N SER A 284 39.19 -15.75 23.95
CA SER A 284 39.24 -16.37 25.27
C SER A 284 37.85 -16.55 25.89
N ASP A 285 36.90 -15.68 25.52
CA ASP A 285 35.57 -15.63 26.12
C ASP A 285 34.67 -16.76 25.61
N ALA A 286 33.75 -17.20 26.47
CA ALA A 286 32.67 -18.08 26.07
C ALA A 286 31.55 -17.27 25.40
N ILE A 287 31.00 -17.77 24.30
CA ILE A 287 29.96 -17.07 23.54
C ILE A 287 28.71 -16.80 24.38
N GLY A 288 28.39 -17.71 25.32
CA GLY A 288 27.25 -17.62 26.23
C GLY A 288 27.50 -16.87 27.53
N ALA A 289 28.65 -16.21 27.72
CA ALA A 289 28.98 -15.48 28.96
C ALA A 289 28.16 -14.17 29.17
N GLY A 290 27.00 -14.05 28.53
CA GLY A 290 26.07 -12.93 28.69
C GLY A 290 26.17 -11.82 27.63
N LYS A 291 27.26 -11.77 26.84
CA LYS A 291 27.44 -10.76 25.78
C LYS A 291 26.56 -11.01 24.54
N VAL A 292 26.29 -12.28 24.22
CA VAL A 292 25.54 -12.68 23.03
C VAL A 292 24.28 -13.48 23.43
N GLN A 293 23.14 -13.12 22.87
CA GLN A 293 21.86 -13.82 23.10
C GLN A 293 21.37 -14.50 21.83
N SER A 294 20.40 -15.41 21.97
CA SER A 294 19.75 -16.01 20.81
C SER A 294 19.03 -14.94 20.00
N GLY A 295 19.14 -15.01 18.67
CA GLY A 295 18.55 -14.06 17.72
C GLY A 295 19.46 -12.88 17.37
N HIS A 296 20.66 -12.82 17.96
CA HIS A 296 21.66 -11.79 17.65
C HIS A 296 22.43 -12.10 16.37
N THR A 297 23.04 -11.06 15.80
CA THR A 297 23.81 -11.11 14.56
C THR A 297 25.29 -10.94 14.84
N ILE A 298 26.08 -11.89 14.36
CA ILE A 298 27.54 -11.85 14.41
C ILE A 298 28.13 -11.75 13.00
N VAL A 299 29.16 -10.92 12.86
CA VAL A 299 29.86 -10.66 11.60
C VAL A 299 31.31 -11.11 11.74
N LEU A 300 31.79 -11.95 10.81
CA LEU A 300 33.20 -12.31 10.73
C LEU A 300 33.92 -11.29 9.87
N MET A 301 34.91 -10.60 10.44
CA MET A 301 35.72 -9.60 9.75
C MET A 301 37.20 -9.96 9.77
N ARG A 302 37.87 -9.83 8.62
CA ARG A 302 39.33 -10.02 8.47
C ARG A 302 40.05 -8.70 8.79
N GLY A 303 41.14 -8.77 9.54
CA GLY A 303 42.04 -7.61 9.75
C GLY A 303 41.58 -6.56 10.75
N ALA A 304 40.53 -6.85 11.53
CA ALA A 304 40.07 -5.96 12.61
C ALA A 304 41.09 -5.76 13.75
N GLY A 305 42.19 -6.52 13.79
CA GLY A 305 43.26 -6.35 14.78
C GLY A 305 43.97 -5.00 14.71
N VAL A 306 44.02 -4.36 13.54
CA VAL A 306 44.67 -3.04 13.36
C VAL A 306 43.86 -1.91 14.01
N MET A 307 42.55 -2.10 14.22
CA MET A 307 41.65 -1.08 14.76
C MET A 307 41.57 -1.09 16.30
N LEU A 308 42.03 -2.15 16.96
CA LEU A 308 41.97 -2.33 18.42
C LEU A 308 43.33 -2.07 19.10
N GLY A 309 44.36 -1.72 18.34
CA GLY A 309 45.68 -1.33 18.86
C GLY A 309 45.76 0.17 19.15
N LYS A 310 45.22 0.60 20.28
CA LYS A 310 45.66 1.77 21.04
C LYS A 310 45.67 1.42 22.52
#